data_AF-A0A6M0B5C6-F1
#
_entry.id   AF-A0A6M0B5C6-F1
#
_cell.length_a   1.000
_cell.length_b   1.000
_cell.length_c   1.000
_cell.angle_alpha   90.00
_cell.angle_beta   90.00
_cell.angle_gamma   90.00
#
_symmetry.space_group_name_H-M   'P 1'
#
loop_
_entity.id
_entity.type
_entity.pdbx_description
1 polymer ?
#
loop_
_entity_poly.entity_id
_entity_poly.type
_entity_poly.pdbx_seq_one_letter_code
_entity_poly.pdbx_strand_id
1 'polypeptide(L)'
;MDEQRFQEYCNFLMSILQAVATDDSPQSVYPLLEENLDKLDENLGQILQFWARETLPQLQPKEAEYVAKVIGKFGNLIQQLTLGNIANHLEIAIVSYQVVATVFTKSAFPQHWATTQINLGNAYLDRIKGDRAENIQEAITAYQHALEILTKSAFPQDWATTQINLGIAYKNRIKGDRAENIEEAITAYQHALEIRTKSAFPQDWAITQTNLGNAYLDRIKGDRAENIEEAITAYQHALEIRTKSAFPQDWVITQTNLGNAYLDRIKGDRAENIEEAITAYQHALEIRKKSAFHQYWAMTQNNLGAAYNKRIKGDRAENIEQAIAYYQHALEIRKKSAFPQEWARTQNNLGIAYKNRIKGDIAENIEQAITAYKNALQIHTPDNLPLDCLKTARNLGNFALENNNWQLAIEGYALAIQA
;
A
#
# COMPACT_ATOMS: atom_id res chain seq x y z
N MET A 1 19.20 -15.16 28.17
CA MET A 1 18.61 -16.48 27.87
C MET A 1 19.42 -17.51 28.63
N ASP A 2 18.78 -18.48 29.27
CA ASP A 2 19.50 -19.59 29.93
C ASP A 2 20.09 -20.55 28.88
N GLU A 3 21.01 -21.40 29.32
CA GLU A 3 21.79 -22.30 28.47
C GLU A 3 20.91 -23.33 27.74
N GLN A 4 19.87 -23.84 28.42
CA GLN A 4 18.96 -24.81 27.83
C GLN A 4 18.19 -24.19 26.67
N ARG A 5 17.58 -23.02 26.88
CA ARG A 5 16.81 -22.34 25.83
C ARG A 5 17.72 -21.90 24.68
N PHE A 6 18.95 -21.47 24.96
CA PHE A 6 19.92 -21.19 23.88
C PHE A 6 20.17 -22.43 23.01
N GLN A 7 20.42 -23.59 23.63
CA GLN A 7 20.65 -24.84 22.91
C GLN A 7 19.43 -25.28 22.09
N GLU A 8 18.21 -25.09 22.62
CA GLU A 8 16.97 -25.38 21.90
C GLU A 8 16.85 -24.56 20.60
N TYR A 9 17.15 -23.26 20.66
CA TYR A 9 17.14 -22.41 19.47
C TYR A 9 18.28 -22.76 18.49
N CYS A 10 19.48 -23.10 18.98
CA CYS A 10 20.55 -23.57 18.10
C CYS A 10 20.16 -24.85 17.35
N ASN A 11 19.57 -25.82 18.06
CA ASN A 11 19.10 -27.06 17.45
C ASN A 11 18.00 -26.79 16.41
N PHE A 12 17.07 -25.88 16.71
CA PHE A 12 16.02 -25.48 15.78
C PHE A 12 16.57 -24.73 14.55
N LEU A 13 17.52 -23.82 14.74
CA LEU A 13 18.17 -23.15 13.61
C LEU A 13 18.85 -24.16 12.69
N MET A 14 19.59 -25.12 13.24
CA MET A 14 20.26 -26.15 12.45
C MET A 14 19.26 -27.06 11.71
N SER A 15 18.13 -27.42 12.34
CA SER A 15 17.10 -28.21 11.66
C SER A 15 16.47 -27.46 10.49
N ILE A 16 16.22 -26.16 10.63
CA ILE A 16 15.73 -25.32 9.54
C ILE A 16 16.75 -25.26 8.40
N LEU A 17 18.01 -24.92 8.70
CA LEU A 17 19.03 -24.79 7.67
C LEU A 17 19.26 -26.12 6.94
N GLN A 18 19.22 -27.25 7.67
CA GLN A 18 19.29 -28.58 7.05
C GLN A 18 18.08 -28.89 6.18
N ALA A 19 16.87 -28.53 6.61
CA ALA A 19 15.65 -28.70 5.81
C ALA A 19 15.75 -27.91 4.50
N VAL A 20 16.09 -26.61 4.59
CA VAL A 20 16.28 -25.73 3.42
C VAL A 20 17.41 -26.21 2.50
N ALA A 21 18.48 -26.76 3.06
CA ALA A 21 19.58 -27.35 2.28
C ALA A 21 19.16 -28.62 1.51
N THR A 22 18.18 -29.36 2.05
CA THR A 22 17.67 -30.61 1.47
C THR A 22 16.61 -30.34 0.41
N ASP A 23 15.63 -29.50 0.72
CA ASP A 23 14.57 -29.04 -0.17
C ASP A 23 14.07 -27.67 0.31
N ASP A 24 14.29 -26.64 -0.50
CA ASP A 24 13.92 -25.26 -0.21
C ASP A 24 12.49 -24.91 -0.65
N SER A 25 11.67 -25.91 -1.00
CA SER A 25 10.27 -25.70 -1.29
C SER A 25 9.47 -25.32 -0.04
N PRO A 26 8.48 -24.42 -0.16
CA PRO A 26 7.56 -24.11 0.94
C PRO A 26 6.91 -25.36 1.55
N GLN A 27 6.60 -26.36 0.74
CA GLN A 27 5.96 -27.61 1.16
C GLN A 27 6.83 -28.42 2.14
N SER A 28 8.16 -28.33 2.00
CA SER A 28 9.11 -29.01 2.87
C SER A 28 9.40 -28.20 4.14
N VAL A 29 9.59 -26.89 4.00
CA VAL A 29 10.11 -26.06 5.09
C VAL A 29 9.00 -25.49 5.99
N TYR A 30 7.84 -25.12 5.42
CA TYR A 30 6.79 -24.45 6.19
C TYR A 30 6.25 -25.31 7.34
N PRO A 31 6.00 -26.62 7.20
CA PRO A 31 5.54 -27.44 8.33
C PRO A 31 6.45 -27.31 9.56
N LEU A 32 7.77 -27.31 9.37
CA LEU A 32 8.74 -27.16 10.45
C LEU A 32 8.65 -25.78 11.12
N LEU A 33 8.47 -24.71 10.34
CA LEU A 33 8.31 -23.34 10.85
C LEU A 33 6.98 -23.18 11.59
N GLU A 34 5.89 -23.70 11.03
CA GLU A 34 4.53 -23.61 11.56
C GLU A 34 4.36 -24.40 12.86
N GLU A 35 5.09 -25.51 13.04
CA GLU A 35 5.12 -26.25 14.31
C GLU A 35 5.92 -25.54 15.41
N ASN A 36 6.73 -24.53 15.07
CA ASN A 36 7.65 -23.86 15.97
C ASN A 36 7.50 -22.33 15.96
N LEU A 37 6.27 -21.83 15.75
CA LEU A 37 5.98 -20.39 15.73
C LEU A 37 6.42 -19.67 17.02
N ASP A 38 6.48 -20.39 18.15
CA ASP A 38 6.97 -19.89 19.43
C ASP A 38 8.46 -19.47 19.39
N LYS A 39 9.23 -20.05 18.48
CA LYS A 39 10.66 -19.77 18.29
C LYS A 39 10.94 -18.80 17.15
N LEU A 40 9.93 -18.42 16.36
CA LEU A 40 10.06 -17.42 15.29
C LEU A 40 9.98 -16.00 15.88
N ASP A 41 10.95 -15.68 16.73
CA ASP A 41 11.09 -14.40 17.41
C ASP A 41 12.48 -13.76 17.20
N GLU A 42 12.71 -12.62 17.86
CA GLU A 42 13.99 -11.91 17.74
C GLU A 42 15.19 -12.73 18.24
N ASN A 43 14.99 -13.70 19.15
CA ASN A 43 16.07 -14.54 19.65
C ASN A 43 16.62 -15.44 18.55
N LEU A 44 15.76 -15.96 17.67
CA LEU A 44 16.22 -16.77 16.53
C LEU A 44 17.07 -15.94 15.56
N GLY A 45 16.68 -14.70 15.30
CA GLY A 45 17.50 -13.76 14.52
C GLY A 45 18.86 -13.52 15.16
N GLN A 46 18.90 -13.21 16.46
CA GLN A 46 20.15 -13.00 17.20
C GLN A 46 21.05 -14.25 17.20
N ILE A 47 20.47 -15.44 17.34
CA ILE A 47 21.20 -16.71 17.29
C ILE A 47 21.75 -16.99 15.89
N LEU A 48 20.96 -16.77 14.83
CA LEU A 48 21.45 -16.88 13.46
C LEU A 48 22.63 -15.94 13.21
N GLN A 49 22.53 -14.68 13.65
CA GLN A 49 23.60 -13.70 13.51
C GLN A 49 24.86 -14.13 14.27
N PHE A 50 24.70 -14.55 15.53
CA PHE A 50 25.80 -15.02 16.37
C PHE A 50 26.47 -16.26 15.77
N TRP A 51 25.69 -17.29 15.44
CA TRP A 51 26.18 -18.52 14.84
C TRP A 51 26.93 -18.24 13.53
N ALA A 52 26.36 -17.42 12.65
CA ALA A 52 26.99 -17.09 11.38
C ALA A 52 28.32 -16.34 11.57
N ARG A 53 28.38 -15.40 12.52
CA ARG A 53 29.62 -14.67 12.85
C ARG A 53 30.73 -15.60 13.34
N GLU A 54 30.40 -16.59 14.16
CA GLU A 54 31.39 -17.51 14.71
C GLU A 54 31.78 -18.61 13.71
N THR A 55 30.83 -19.14 12.92
CA THR A 55 31.03 -20.30 12.06
C THR A 55 31.52 -19.94 10.65
N LEU A 56 30.91 -18.97 9.97
CA LEU A 56 31.22 -18.70 8.56
C LEU A 56 32.70 -18.37 8.30
N PRO A 57 33.40 -17.57 9.14
CA PRO A 57 34.82 -17.30 8.94
C PRO A 57 35.74 -18.51 9.10
N GLN A 58 35.28 -19.58 9.75
CA GLN A 58 36.06 -20.80 9.98
C GLN A 58 35.91 -21.83 8.85
N LEU A 59 34.90 -21.67 8.00
CA LEU A 59 34.62 -22.58 6.88
C LEU A 59 35.55 -22.33 5.69
N GLN A 60 35.72 -23.35 4.85
CA GLN A 60 36.35 -23.13 3.55
C GLN A 60 35.47 -22.22 2.68
N PRO A 61 36.04 -21.40 1.77
CA PRO A 61 35.27 -20.41 1.00
C PRO A 61 34.05 -20.99 0.26
N LYS A 62 34.18 -22.19 -0.33
CA LYS A 62 33.07 -22.87 -1.03
C LYS A 62 31.97 -23.33 -0.09
N GLU A 63 32.33 -23.73 1.12
CA GLU A 63 31.37 -24.15 2.15
C GLU A 63 30.64 -22.93 2.71
N ALA A 64 31.36 -21.84 2.99
CA ALA A 64 30.77 -20.57 3.41
C ALA A 64 29.79 -20.03 2.35
N GLU A 65 30.14 -20.10 1.07
CA GLU A 65 29.23 -19.76 -0.05
C GLU A 65 27.97 -20.63 -0.04
N TYR A 66 28.12 -21.95 0.12
CA TYR A 66 26.98 -22.86 0.15
C TYR A 66 26.04 -22.55 1.31
N VAL A 67 26.59 -22.39 2.52
CA VAL A 67 25.83 -22.04 3.72
C VAL A 67 25.14 -20.69 3.55
N ALA A 68 25.80 -19.68 2.99
CA ALA A 68 25.19 -18.38 2.71
C ALA A 68 23.99 -18.51 1.75
N LYS A 69 24.06 -19.35 0.71
CA LYS A 69 22.91 -19.60 -0.18
C LYS A 69 21.74 -20.22 0.58
N VAL A 70 22.01 -21.16 1.49
CA VAL A 70 20.97 -21.78 2.34
C VAL A 70 20.32 -20.75 3.25
N ILE A 71 21.11 -19.89 3.92
CA ILE A 71 20.58 -18.81 4.76
C ILE A 71 19.74 -17.83 3.94
N GLY A 72 20.18 -17.47 2.73
CA GLY A 72 19.42 -16.57 1.85
C GLY A 72 18.06 -17.16 1.44
N LYS A 73 18.02 -18.47 1.13
CA LYS A 73 16.78 -19.20 0.84
C LYS A 73 15.86 -19.25 2.06
N PHE A 74 16.41 -19.50 3.25
CA PHE A 74 15.65 -19.40 4.50
C PHE A 74 15.06 -18.00 4.69
N GLY A 75 15.85 -16.94 4.47
CA GLY A 75 15.39 -15.55 4.49
C GLY A 75 14.20 -15.30 3.57
N ASN A 76 14.25 -15.81 2.34
CA ASN A 76 13.14 -15.70 1.38
C ASN A 76 11.87 -16.41 1.88
N LEU A 77 12.02 -17.62 2.41
CA LEU A 77 10.90 -18.44 2.91
C LEU A 77 10.24 -17.80 4.13
N ILE A 78 11.05 -17.38 5.12
CA ILE A 78 10.50 -16.77 6.35
C ILE A 78 9.83 -15.42 6.05
N GLN A 79 10.36 -14.62 5.11
CA GLN A 79 9.73 -13.38 4.67
C GLN A 79 8.32 -13.61 4.08
N GLN A 80 8.09 -14.74 3.40
CA GLN A 80 6.81 -15.07 2.76
C GLN A 80 5.84 -15.83 3.68
N LEU A 81 6.29 -16.26 4.87
CA LEU A 81 5.45 -17.00 5.81
C LEU A 81 4.38 -16.09 6.40
N THR A 82 3.12 -16.40 6.12
CA THR A 82 1.96 -15.61 6.55
C THR A 82 1.39 -16.05 7.90
N LEU A 83 1.66 -17.29 8.33
CA LEU A 83 1.19 -17.82 9.61
C LEU A 83 2.17 -17.48 10.73
N GLY A 84 1.72 -16.76 11.76
CA GLY A 84 2.54 -16.38 12.91
C GLY A 84 2.71 -14.86 13.04
N ASN A 85 3.81 -14.43 13.66
CA ASN A 85 4.10 -13.01 13.85
C ASN A 85 4.94 -12.49 12.67
N ILE A 86 4.26 -11.95 11.66
CA ILE A 86 4.88 -11.38 10.44
C ILE A 86 5.97 -10.35 10.78
N ALA A 87 5.79 -9.55 11.85
CA ALA A 87 6.78 -8.58 12.24
C ALA A 87 8.10 -9.25 12.66
N ASN A 88 8.05 -10.38 13.37
CA ASN A 88 9.24 -11.14 13.73
C ASN A 88 9.86 -11.84 12.51
N HIS A 89 9.03 -12.38 11.61
CA HIS A 89 9.52 -13.03 10.39
C HIS A 89 10.36 -12.08 9.54
N LEU A 90 9.92 -10.83 9.41
CA LEU A 90 10.65 -9.77 8.70
C LEU A 90 11.98 -9.44 9.38
N GLU A 91 12.05 -9.39 10.71
CA GLU A 91 13.34 -9.21 11.41
C GLU A 91 14.30 -10.38 11.14
N ILE A 92 13.81 -11.62 11.17
CA ILE A 92 14.63 -12.82 10.88
C ILE A 92 15.10 -12.81 9.42
N ALA A 93 14.24 -12.42 8.47
CA ALA A 93 14.61 -12.27 7.06
C ALA A 93 15.70 -11.22 6.86
N ILE A 94 15.54 -10.04 7.47
CA ILE A 94 16.53 -8.96 7.43
C ILE A 94 17.89 -9.45 7.96
N VAL A 95 17.89 -10.11 9.13
CA VAL A 95 19.13 -10.68 9.69
C VAL A 95 19.74 -11.73 8.76
N SER A 96 18.93 -12.59 8.16
CA SER A 96 19.39 -13.60 7.19
C SER A 96 20.10 -12.92 6.01
N TYR A 97 19.50 -11.89 5.41
CA TYR A 97 20.13 -11.17 4.29
C TYR A 97 21.37 -10.39 4.70
N GLN A 98 21.38 -9.79 5.90
CA GLN A 98 22.57 -9.13 6.45
C GLN A 98 23.73 -10.12 6.63
N VAL A 99 23.44 -11.33 7.15
CA VAL A 99 24.41 -12.42 7.25
C VAL A 99 24.93 -12.83 5.88
N VAL A 100 24.03 -13.04 4.90
CA VAL A 100 24.42 -13.38 3.52
C VAL A 100 25.33 -12.31 2.91
N ALA A 101 25.06 -11.03 3.17
CA ALA A 101 25.86 -9.91 2.69
C ALA A 101 27.28 -9.83 3.31
N THR A 102 27.57 -10.61 4.36
CA THR A 102 28.95 -10.75 4.89
C THR A 102 29.81 -11.71 4.06
N VAL A 103 29.17 -12.64 3.33
CA VAL A 103 29.85 -13.63 2.46
C VAL A 103 29.80 -13.17 1.00
N PHE A 104 28.61 -12.83 0.51
CA PHE A 104 28.44 -12.23 -0.81
C PHE A 104 28.58 -10.72 -0.66
N THR A 105 29.74 -10.21 -1.03
CA THR A 105 30.06 -8.78 -0.97
C THR A 105 30.01 -8.17 -2.37
N LYS A 106 29.99 -6.83 -2.46
CA LYS A 106 30.05 -6.18 -3.78
C LYS A 106 31.29 -6.58 -4.58
N SER A 107 32.45 -6.75 -3.93
CA SER A 107 33.70 -7.16 -4.57
C SER A 107 33.78 -8.66 -4.84
N ALA A 108 33.23 -9.49 -3.95
CA ALA A 108 33.23 -10.94 -4.08
C ALA A 108 31.77 -11.40 -4.23
N PHE A 109 31.43 -11.87 -5.42
CA PHE A 109 30.06 -12.26 -5.83
C PHE A 109 29.08 -11.08 -6.05
N PRO A 110 29.42 -10.11 -6.93
CA PRO A 110 28.62 -8.89 -7.14
C PRO A 110 27.14 -9.17 -7.46
N GLN A 111 26.85 -10.20 -8.27
CA GLN A 111 25.47 -10.56 -8.63
C GLN A 111 24.67 -11.08 -7.43
N HIS A 112 25.25 -12.00 -6.64
CA HIS A 112 24.59 -12.52 -5.44
C HIS A 112 24.42 -11.44 -4.37
N TRP A 113 25.39 -10.54 -4.24
CA TRP A 113 25.28 -9.38 -3.37
C TRP A 113 24.12 -8.47 -3.83
N ALA A 114 24.01 -8.16 -5.12
CA ALA A 114 22.92 -7.34 -5.63
C ALA A 114 21.53 -7.98 -5.40
N THR A 115 21.39 -9.30 -5.62
CA THR A 115 20.16 -10.03 -5.26
C THR A 115 19.86 -9.94 -3.77
N THR A 116 20.88 -10.06 -2.91
CA THR A 116 20.73 -9.91 -1.46
C THR A 116 20.27 -8.50 -1.09
N GLN A 117 20.79 -7.47 -1.77
CA GLN A 117 20.37 -6.09 -1.57
C GLN A 117 18.91 -5.86 -2.00
N ILE A 118 18.44 -6.46 -3.11
CA ILE A 118 17.02 -6.41 -3.48
C ILE A 118 16.14 -7.01 -2.38
N ASN A 119 16.49 -8.21 -1.89
CA ASN A 119 15.71 -8.90 -0.88
C ASN A 119 15.69 -8.15 0.45
N LEU A 120 16.84 -7.60 0.85
CA LEU A 120 16.96 -6.72 2.02
C LEU A 120 16.10 -5.46 1.85
N GLY A 121 16.11 -4.85 0.66
CA GLY A 121 15.27 -3.69 0.35
C GLY A 121 13.78 -4.01 0.45
N ASN A 122 13.35 -5.16 -0.06
CA ASN A 122 11.96 -5.63 0.04
C ASN A 122 11.58 -5.82 1.52
N ALA A 123 12.43 -6.51 2.29
CA ALA A 123 12.15 -6.77 3.70
C ALA A 123 12.08 -5.49 4.54
N TYR A 124 12.94 -4.49 4.27
CA TYR A 124 12.84 -3.18 4.92
C TYR A 124 11.59 -2.40 4.50
N LEU A 125 11.20 -2.47 3.22
CA LEU A 125 9.99 -1.79 2.73
C LEU A 125 8.73 -2.37 3.39
N ASP A 126 8.71 -3.66 3.70
CA ASP A 126 7.61 -4.35 4.37
C ASP A 126 7.72 -4.34 5.90
N ARG A 127 8.87 -3.95 6.45
CA ARG A 127 9.16 -3.99 7.89
C ARG A 127 8.14 -3.20 8.71
N ILE A 128 7.58 -3.90 9.71
CA ILE A 128 6.54 -3.40 10.61
C ILE A 128 7.14 -2.70 11.84
N LYS A 129 8.28 -3.20 12.36
CA LYS A 129 8.95 -2.63 13.53
C LYS A 129 9.88 -1.47 13.16
N GLY A 130 10.22 -0.66 14.16
CA GLY A 130 11.12 0.48 14.00
C GLY A 130 10.42 1.70 13.40
N ASP A 131 11.22 2.73 13.10
CA ASP A 131 10.72 3.94 12.45
C ASP A 131 10.46 3.68 10.96
N ARG A 132 9.23 3.95 10.49
CA ARG A 132 8.82 3.69 9.11
C ARG A 132 9.62 4.52 8.11
N ALA A 133 10.02 5.73 8.47
CA ALA A 133 10.76 6.61 7.57
C ALA A 133 12.20 6.12 7.39
N GLU A 134 12.84 5.62 8.45
CA GLU A 134 14.15 4.95 8.36
C GLU A 134 14.07 3.64 7.58
N ASN A 135 13.07 2.80 7.81
CA ASN A 135 12.90 1.55 7.07
C ASN A 135 12.81 1.78 5.56
N ILE A 136 12.06 2.80 5.12
CA ILE A 136 11.97 3.15 3.70
C ILE A 136 13.32 3.68 3.18
N GLN A 137 14.07 4.40 4.00
CA GLN A 137 15.39 4.90 3.61
C GLN A 137 16.40 3.76 3.42
N GLU A 138 16.41 2.77 4.31
CA GLU A 138 17.21 1.55 4.17
C GLU A 138 16.82 0.76 2.91
N ALA A 139 15.52 0.66 2.62
CA ALA A 139 15.04 0.02 1.39
C ALA A 139 15.56 0.72 0.13
N ILE A 140 15.46 2.05 0.07
CA ILE A 140 15.98 2.87 -1.04
C ILE A 140 17.48 2.64 -1.21
N THR A 141 18.25 2.69 -0.12
CA THR A 141 19.71 2.47 -0.15
C THR A 141 20.05 1.08 -0.68
N ALA A 142 19.35 0.03 -0.23
CA ALA A 142 19.58 -1.33 -0.71
C ALA A 142 19.26 -1.49 -2.22
N TYR A 143 18.16 -0.91 -2.70
CA TYR A 143 17.87 -0.94 -4.15
C TYR A 143 18.91 -0.15 -4.96
N GLN A 144 19.35 1.01 -4.48
CA GLN A 144 20.41 1.78 -5.13
C GLN A 144 21.72 0.98 -5.22
N HIS A 145 22.11 0.30 -4.13
CA HIS A 145 23.26 -0.61 -4.13
C HIS A 145 23.12 -1.75 -5.15
N ALA A 146 21.94 -2.37 -5.25
CA ALA A 146 21.70 -3.41 -6.25
C ALA A 146 21.87 -2.87 -7.68
N LEU A 147 21.40 -1.65 -7.96
CA LEU A 147 21.50 -0.99 -9.27
C LEU A 147 22.94 -0.58 -9.66
N GLU A 148 23.89 -0.59 -8.72
CA GLU A 148 25.32 -0.40 -9.05
C GLU A 148 25.90 -1.61 -9.82
N ILE A 149 25.30 -2.79 -9.65
CA ILE A 149 25.69 -4.04 -10.33
C ILE A 149 24.71 -4.36 -11.45
N LEU A 150 23.42 -4.25 -11.17
CA LEU A 150 22.35 -4.56 -12.10
C LEU A 150 22.16 -3.38 -13.02
N THR A 151 22.87 -3.36 -14.15
CA THR A 151 22.70 -2.32 -15.16
C THR A 151 21.67 -2.74 -16.21
N LYS A 152 21.03 -1.77 -16.86
CA LYS A 152 20.07 -2.02 -17.96
C LYS A 152 20.63 -2.95 -19.05
N SER A 153 21.92 -2.84 -19.38
CA SER A 153 22.55 -3.62 -20.44
C SER A 153 22.95 -5.03 -20.01
N ALA A 154 23.39 -5.22 -18.78
CA ALA A 154 23.87 -6.51 -18.29
C ALA A 154 22.73 -7.39 -17.71
N PHE A 155 21.79 -6.77 -16.99
CA PHE A 155 20.71 -7.46 -16.27
C PHE A 155 19.38 -6.74 -16.48
N PRO A 156 18.87 -6.64 -17.73
CA PRO A 156 17.73 -5.80 -18.05
C PRO A 156 16.49 -6.09 -17.19
N GLN A 157 16.17 -7.37 -16.94
CA GLN A 157 14.98 -7.75 -16.18
C GLN A 157 15.11 -7.45 -14.69
N ASP A 158 16.25 -7.78 -14.07
CA ASP A 158 16.50 -7.51 -12.65
C ASP A 158 16.64 -6.00 -12.39
N TRP A 159 17.28 -5.27 -13.31
CA TRP A 159 17.34 -3.81 -13.29
C TRP A 159 15.92 -3.22 -13.32
N ALA A 160 15.08 -3.64 -14.26
CA ALA A 160 13.70 -3.15 -14.35
C ALA A 160 12.88 -3.48 -13.09
N THR A 161 13.02 -4.68 -12.54
CA THR A 161 12.34 -5.08 -11.30
C THR A 161 12.81 -4.24 -10.12
N THR A 162 14.12 -3.98 -10.01
CA THR A 162 14.69 -3.13 -8.96
C THR A 162 14.22 -1.69 -9.09
N GLN A 163 14.10 -1.17 -10.31
CA GLN A 163 13.55 0.17 -10.58
C GLN A 163 12.08 0.28 -10.12
N ILE A 164 11.25 -0.77 -10.31
CA ILE A 164 9.89 -0.77 -9.77
C ILE A 164 9.90 -0.66 -8.24
N ASN A 165 10.70 -1.48 -7.57
CA ASN A 165 10.73 -1.49 -6.11
C ASN A 165 11.27 -0.17 -5.55
N LEU A 166 12.28 0.40 -6.21
CA LEU A 166 12.78 1.74 -5.90
C LEU A 166 11.70 2.81 -6.10
N GLY A 167 10.94 2.75 -7.19
CA GLY A 167 9.83 3.67 -7.44
C GLY A 167 8.74 3.58 -6.38
N ILE A 168 8.41 2.37 -5.91
CA ILE A 168 7.46 2.18 -4.80
C ILE A 168 8.02 2.78 -3.51
N ALA A 169 9.30 2.57 -3.22
CA ALA A 169 9.94 3.11 -2.03
C ALA A 169 9.96 4.65 -2.05
N TYR A 170 10.31 5.28 -3.17
CA TYR A 170 10.26 6.73 -3.32
C TYR A 170 8.84 7.28 -3.20
N LYS A 171 7.85 6.64 -3.84
CA LYS A 171 6.44 7.04 -3.72
C LYS A 171 5.96 7.00 -2.27
N ASN A 172 6.48 6.10 -1.45
CA ASN A 172 6.11 5.96 -0.04
C ASN A 172 7.05 6.72 0.93
N ARG A 173 8.12 7.34 0.43
CA ARG A 173 9.13 8.00 1.26
C ARG A 173 8.53 9.18 2.04
N ILE A 174 8.75 9.15 3.35
CA ILE A 174 8.26 10.14 4.32
C ILE A 174 9.24 11.31 4.46
N LYS A 175 10.54 11.05 4.40
CA LYS A 175 11.60 12.06 4.47
C LYS A 175 11.80 12.79 3.15
N GLY A 176 12.32 14.01 3.22
CA GLY A 176 12.65 14.83 2.05
C GLY A 176 11.46 15.59 1.48
N ASP A 177 11.67 16.24 0.34
CA ASP A 177 10.60 16.95 -0.36
C ASP A 177 9.65 15.97 -1.05
N ARG A 178 8.35 16.09 -0.79
CA ARG A 178 7.34 15.18 -1.32
C ARG A 178 7.26 15.25 -2.84
N ALA A 179 7.44 16.44 -3.43
CA ALA A 179 7.33 16.61 -4.87
C ALA A 179 8.51 15.92 -5.57
N GLU A 180 9.74 16.09 -5.08
CA GLU A 180 10.90 15.37 -5.61
C GLU A 180 10.78 13.85 -5.46
N ASN A 181 10.31 13.37 -4.32
CA ASN A 181 10.12 11.93 -4.12
C ASN A 181 9.15 11.31 -5.15
N ILE A 182 8.11 12.05 -5.57
CA ILE A 182 7.20 11.58 -6.61
C ILE A 182 7.87 11.61 -8.00
N GLU A 183 8.69 12.61 -8.31
CA GLU A 183 9.43 12.62 -9.59
C GLU A 183 10.40 11.43 -9.68
N GLU A 184 11.15 11.13 -8.62
CA GLU A 184 12.04 9.97 -8.56
C GLU A 184 11.28 8.65 -8.76
N ALA A 185 10.07 8.54 -8.19
CA ALA A 185 9.20 7.39 -8.40
C ALA A 185 8.77 7.25 -9.87
N ILE A 186 8.34 8.36 -10.49
CA ILE A 186 7.95 8.42 -11.90
C ILE A 186 9.12 8.00 -12.80
N THR A 187 10.31 8.57 -12.57
CA THR A 187 11.52 8.22 -13.33
C THR A 187 11.87 6.74 -13.20
N ALA A 188 11.81 6.17 -12.00
CA ALA A 188 12.08 4.74 -11.80
C ALA A 188 11.06 3.85 -12.52
N TYR A 189 9.77 4.19 -12.49
CA TYR A 189 8.75 3.44 -13.25
C TYR A 189 8.95 3.58 -14.77
N GLN A 190 9.30 4.76 -15.27
CA GLN A 190 9.60 4.99 -16.68
C GLN A 190 10.82 4.17 -17.13
N HIS A 191 11.88 4.14 -16.34
CA HIS A 191 13.04 3.28 -16.57
C HIS A 191 12.63 1.80 -16.67
N ALA A 192 11.81 1.30 -15.76
CA ALA A 192 11.35 -0.08 -15.81
C ALA A 192 10.54 -0.39 -17.09
N LEU A 193 9.75 0.56 -17.60
CA LEU A 193 8.98 0.42 -18.85
C LEU A 193 9.86 0.35 -20.10
N GLU A 194 11.13 0.74 -20.04
CA GLU A 194 12.08 0.56 -21.15
C GLU A 194 12.39 -0.91 -21.43
N ILE A 195 12.24 -1.77 -20.42
CA ILE A 195 12.44 -3.23 -20.54
C ILE A 195 11.09 -3.96 -20.52
N ARG A 196 10.23 -3.61 -19.56
CA ARG A 196 8.90 -4.20 -19.41
C ARG A 196 7.96 -3.60 -20.44
N THR A 197 8.02 -4.08 -21.68
CA THR A 197 7.12 -3.64 -22.75
C THR A 197 5.85 -4.49 -22.79
N LYS A 198 4.78 -3.94 -23.39
CA LYS A 198 3.49 -4.65 -23.56
C LYS A 198 3.65 -6.01 -24.25
N SER A 199 4.56 -6.13 -25.22
CA SER A 199 4.76 -7.36 -26.01
C SER A 199 5.62 -8.39 -25.29
N ALA A 200 6.69 -7.97 -24.60
CA ALA A 200 7.62 -8.89 -23.96
C ALA A 200 7.16 -9.32 -22.56
N PHE A 201 6.61 -8.39 -21.77
CA PHE A 201 6.22 -8.62 -20.38
C PHE A 201 4.85 -7.99 -20.10
N PRO A 202 3.76 -8.47 -20.74
CA PRO A 202 2.45 -7.80 -20.69
C PRO A 202 1.94 -7.56 -19.26
N GLN A 203 2.08 -8.55 -18.37
CA GLN A 203 1.60 -8.46 -16.99
C GLN A 203 2.41 -7.44 -16.18
N ASP A 204 3.74 -7.53 -16.24
CA ASP A 204 4.64 -6.60 -15.55
C ASP A 204 4.53 -5.17 -16.09
N TRP A 205 4.32 -5.01 -17.39
CA TRP A 205 4.03 -3.73 -18.01
C TRP A 205 2.74 -3.14 -17.44
N ALA A 206 1.65 -3.92 -17.35
CA ALA A 206 0.38 -3.43 -16.78
C ALA A 206 0.47 -3.08 -15.29
N ILE A 207 1.23 -3.86 -14.50
CA ILE A 207 1.55 -3.52 -13.09
C ILE A 207 2.27 -2.17 -13.04
N THR A 208 3.30 -2.01 -13.86
CA THR A 208 4.12 -0.79 -13.90
C THR A 208 3.31 0.42 -14.32
N GLN A 209 2.46 0.29 -15.35
CA GLN A 209 1.54 1.35 -15.79
C GLN A 209 0.58 1.77 -14.68
N THR A 210 0.06 0.82 -13.89
CA THR A 210 -0.81 1.16 -12.75
C THR A 210 -0.06 1.94 -11.67
N ASN A 211 1.19 1.57 -11.38
CA ASN A 211 2.02 2.29 -10.42
C ASN A 211 2.39 3.70 -10.91
N LEU A 212 2.71 3.82 -12.19
CA LEU A 212 2.98 5.10 -12.85
C LEU A 212 1.75 6.00 -12.83
N GLY A 213 0.56 5.48 -13.15
CA GLY A 213 -0.68 6.24 -13.07
C GLY A 213 -0.99 6.75 -11.66
N ASN A 214 -0.74 5.92 -10.64
CA ASN A 214 -0.86 6.36 -9.26
C ASN A 214 0.14 7.47 -8.91
N ALA A 215 1.38 7.39 -9.41
CA ALA A 215 2.39 8.42 -9.18
C ALA A 215 2.02 9.74 -9.87
N TYR A 216 1.46 9.71 -11.07
CA TYR A 216 0.95 10.89 -11.75
C TYR A 216 -0.25 11.53 -11.01
N LEU A 217 -1.18 10.74 -10.45
CA LEU A 217 -2.24 11.28 -9.60
C LEU A 217 -1.70 11.95 -8.32
N ASP A 218 -0.57 11.47 -7.79
CA ASP A 218 0.06 12.04 -6.60
C ASP A 218 1.04 13.19 -6.93
N ARG A 219 1.31 13.43 -8.22
CA ARG A 219 2.31 14.40 -8.67
C ARG A 219 1.92 15.83 -8.34
N ILE A 220 2.83 16.52 -7.67
CA ILE A 220 2.68 17.91 -7.20
C ILE A 220 3.19 18.91 -8.23
N LYS A 221 4.27 18.58 -8.96
CA LYS A 221 4.85 19.44 -9.99
C LYS A 221 4.07 19.37 -11.31
N GLY A 222 4.21 20.41 -12.12
CA GLY A 222 3.59 20.50 -13.44
C GLY A 222 2.11 20.90 -13.39
N ASP A 223 1.44 20.84 -14.53
CA ASP A 223 0.01 21.13 -14.63
C ASP A 223 -0.81 19.95 -14.08
N ARG A 224 -1.74 20.25 -13.17
CA ARG A 224 -2.55 19.23 -12.51
C ARG A 224 -3.48 18.51 -13.49
N ALA A 225 -3.99 19.21 -14.50
CA ALA A 225 -4.90 18.61 -15.47
C ALA A 225 -4.14 17.62 -16.36
N GLU A 226 -2.94 17.98 -16.85
CA GLU A 226 -2.08 17.07 -17.60
C GLU A 226 -1.68 15.83 -16.79
N ASN A 227 -1.29 16.01 -15.53
CA ASN A 227 -0.93 14.88 -14.67
C ASN A 227 -2.09 13.87 -14.52
N ILE A 228 -3.34 14.33 -14.46
CA ILE A 228 -4.50 13.44 -14.40
C ILE A 228 -4.71 12.72 -15.74
N GLU A 229 -4.50 13.37 -16.89
CA GLU A 229 -4.57 12.69 -18.20
C GLU A 229 -3.49 11.61 -18.36
N GLU A 230 -2.27 11.88 -17.90
CA GLU A 230 -1.19 10.88 -17.89
C GLU A 230 -1.56 9.67 -17.01
N ALA A 231 -2.19 9.92 -15.85
CA ALA A 231 -2.69 8.84 -15.01
C ALA A 231 -3.78 8.01 -15.67
N ILE A 232 -4.77 8.66 -16.29
CA ILE A 232 -5.86 8.01 -17.03
C ILE A 232 -5.28 7.14 -18.15
N THR A 233 -4.35 7.69 -18.95
CA THR A 233 -3.66 6.96 -20.02
C THR A 233 -2.96 5.71 -19.49
N ALA A 234 -2.21 5.84 -18.40
CA ALA A 234 -1.50 4.72 -17.78
C ALA A 234 -2.47 3.63 -17.28
N TYR A 235 -3.59 3.99 -16.65
CA TYR A 235 -4.59 3.00 -16.24
C TYR A 235 -5.29 2.34 -17.44
N GLN A 236 -5.60 3.08 -18.49
CA GLN A 236 -6.16 2.54 -19.73
C GLN A 236 -5.21 1.53 -20.37
N HIS A 237 -3.92 1.86 -20.48
CA HIS A 237 -2.87 0.95 -20.91
C HIS A 237 -2.86 -0.33 -20.06
N ALA A 238 -2.89 -0.23 -18.73
CA ALA A 238 -2.94 -1.40 -17.86
C ALA A 238 -4.18 -2.29 -18.10
N LEU A 239 -5.34 -1.69 -18.39
CA LEU A 239 -6.59 -2.38 -18.69
C LEU A 239 -6.60 -3.12 -20.05
N GLU A 240 -5.66 -2.81 -20.95
CA GLU A 240 -5.49 -3.57 -22.20
C GLU A 240 -5.02 -5.01 -21.94
N ILE A 241 -4.32 -5.23 -20.83
CA ILE A 241 -3.83 -6.56 -20.41
C ILE A 241 -4.71 -7.11 -19.28
N ARG A 242 -5.02 -6.28 -18.29
CA ARG A 242 -5.82 -6.66 -17.13
C ARG A 242 -7.28 -6.65 -17.52
N THR A 243 -7.77 -7.74 -18.09
CA THR A 243 -9.20 -7.90 -18.40
C THR A 243 -9.94 -8.56 -17.24
N LYS A 244 -11.26 -8.37 -17.18
CA LYS A 244 -12.13 -9.01 -16.18
C LYS A 244 -11.98 -10.53 -16.14
N SER A 245 -11.77 -11.19 -17.28
CA SER A 245 -11.68 -12.65 -17.37
C SER A 245 -10.30 -13.18 -17.00
N ALA A 246 -9.22 -12.50 -17.39
CA ALA A 246 -7.86 -12.98 -17.17
C ALA A 246 -7.32 -12.60 -15.79
N PHE A 247 -7.57 -11.36 -15.33
CA PHE A 247 -7.03 -10.81 -14.09
C PHE A 247 -8.11 -10.05 -13.31
N PRO A 248 -9.16 -10.75 -12.82
CA PRO A 248 -10.33 -10.08 -12.24
C PRO A 248 -10.00 -9.14 -11.09
N GLN A 249 -9.05 -9.49 -10.21
CA GLN A 249 -8.67 -8.65 -9.07
C GLN A 249 -7.90 -7.40 -9.51
N ASP A 250 -6.90 -7.57 -10.37
CA ASP A 250 -6.12 -6.44 -10.89
C ASP A 250 -6.94 -5.51 -11.78
N TRP A 251 -7.85 -6.06 -12.57
CA TRP A 251 -8.81 -5.29 -13.38
C TRP A 251 -9.65 -4.40 -12.47
N VAL A 252 -10.22 -4.95 -11.40
CA VAL A 252 -11.03 -4.19 -10.43
C VAL A 252 -10.23 -3.09 -9.73
N ILE A 253 -8.98 -3.37 -9.34
CA ILE A 253 -8.09 -2.36 -8.73
C ILE A 253 -7.85 -1.22 -9.73
N THR A 254 -7.51 -1.56 -10.97
CA THR A 254 -7.22 -0.59 -12.02
C THR A 254 -8.47 0.24 -12.39
N GLN A 255 -9.64 -0.40 -12.49
CA GLN A 255 -10.94 0.29 -12.68
C GLN A 255 -11.24 1.26 -11.53
N THR A 256 -10.99 0.86 -10.29
CA THR A 256 -11.22 1.75 -9.13
C THR A 256 -10.33 3.00 -9.20
N ASN A 257 -9.06 2.83 -9.58
CA ASN A 257 -8.12 3.94 -9.72
C ASN A 257 -8.49 4.85 -10.89
N LEU A 258 -8.88 4.26 -12.02
CA LEU A 258 -9.38 4.99 -13.18
C LEU A 258 -10.64 5.80 -12.83
N GLY A 259 -11.57 5.23 -12.07
CA GLY A 259 -12.75 5.94 -11.59
C GLY A 259 -12.41 7.14 -10.69
N ASN A 260 -11.42 7.00 -9.81
CA ASN A 260 -10.92 8.12 -9.00
C ASN A 260 -10.32 9.21 -9.90
N ALA A 261 -9.51 8.82 -10.90
CA ALA A 261 -8.90 9.76 -11.84
C ALA A 261 -9.97 10.54 -12.63
N TYR A 262 -11.01 9.87 -13.11
CA TYR A 262 -12.14 10.54 -13.78
C TYR A 262 -12.93 11.46 -12.84
N LEU A 263 -13.14 11.09 -11.57
CA LEU A 263 -13.77 12.00 -10.60
C LEU A 263 -12.95 13.26 -10.34
N ASP A 264 -11.62 13.20 -10.47
CA ASP A 264 -10.74 14.35 -10.24
C ASP A 264 -10.38 15.10 -11.54
N ARG A 265 -10.70 14.51 -12.71
CA ARG A 265 -10.40 15.07 -14.03
C ARG A 265 -10.96 16.47 -14.21
N ILE A 266 -10.06 17.36 -14.64
CA ILE A 266 -10.30 18.80 -14.86
C ILE A 266 -10.71 19.08 -16.31
N LYS A 267 -10.11 18.38 -17.28
CA LYS A 267 -10.41 18.53 -18.71
C LYS A 267 -11.69 17.79 -19.11
N GLY A 268 -12.24 18.17 -20.27
CA GLY A 268 -13.44 17.56 -20.84
C GLY A 268 -14.72 18.01 -20.15
N ASP A 269 -15.83 17.36 -20.52
CA ASP A 269 -17.12 17.63 -19.89
C ASP A 269 -17.18 17.01 -18.48
N ARG A 270 -17.51 17.83 -17.49
CA ARG A 270 -17.52 17.39 -16.09
C ARG A 270 -18.61 16.35 -15.81
N ALA A 271 -19.74 16.41 -16.49
CA ALA A 271 -20.82 15.48 -16.30
C ALA A 271 -20.44 14.10 -16.87
N GLU A 272 -19.84 14.06 -18.06
CA GLU A 272 -19.32 12.81 -18.64
C GLU A 272 -18.21 12.19 -17.79
N ASN A 273 -17.26 12.98 -17.28
CA ASN A 273 -16.22 12.47 -16.40
C ASN A 273 -16.79 11.76 -15.15
N ILE A 274 -17.89 12.27 -14.59
CA ILE A 274 -18.54 11.63 -13.44
C ILE A 274 -19.22 10.32 -13.85
N GLU A 275 -19.85 10.25 -15.03
CA GLU A 275 -20.45 9.00 -15.52
C GLU A 275 -19.38 7.92 -15.80
N GLU A 276 -18.24 8.30 -16.37
CA GLU A 276 -17.09 7.39 -16.55
C GLU A 276 -16.60 6.84 -15.21
N ALA A 277 -16.51 7.70 -14.18
CA ALA A 277 -16.15 7.24 -12.85
C ALA A 277 -17.18 6.28 -12.24
N ILE A 278 -18.47 6.59 -12.36
CA ILE A 278 -19.55 5.71 -11.90
C ILE A 278 -19.47 4.35 -12.59
N THR A 279 -19.26 4.35 -13.91
CA THR A 279 -19.11 3.13 -14.73
C THR A 279 -17.94 2.29 -14.25
N ALA A 280 -16.77 2.89 -14.03
CA ALA A 280 -15.58 2.20 -13.54
C ALA A 280 -15.79 1.60 -12.13
N TYR A 281 -16.50 2.29 -11.23
CA TYR A 281 -16.84 1.73 -9.92
C TYR A 281 -17.92 0.63 -10.00
N GLN A 282 -18.88 0.73 -10.91
CA GLN A 282 -19.88 -0.31 -11.15
C GLN A 282 -19.21 -1.59 -11.67
N HIS A 283 -18.27 -1.47 -12.63
CA HIS A 283 -17.41 -2.56 -13.06
C HIS A 283 -16.68 -3.23 -11.87
N ALA A 284 -16.14 -2.46 -10.95
CA ALA A 284 -15.50 -2.99 -9.75
C ALA A 284 -16.46 -3.80 -8.85
N LEU A 285 -17.73 -3.38 -8.73
CA LEU A 285 -18.78 -4.10 -7.98
C LEU A 285 -19.27 -5.39 -8.67
N GLU A 286 -18.93 -5.62 -9.93
CA GLU A 286 -19.24 -6.89 -10.58
C GLU A 286 -18.49 -8.06 -9.93
N ILE A 287 -17.29 -7.80 -9.43
CA ILE A 287 -16.41 -8.79 -8.77
C ILE A 287 -16.40 -8.61 -7.25
N ARG A 288 -16.26 -7.38 -6.75
CA ARG A 288 -16.30 -7.11 -5.30
C ARG A 288 -17.72 -7.26 -4.81
N LYS A 289 -17.98 -8.26 -3.98
CA LYS A 289 -19.30 -8.51 -3.38
C LYS A 289 -19.26 -8.27 -1.88
N LYS A 290 -20.41 -8.09 -1.25
CA LYS A 290 -20.45 -8.01 0.22
C LYS A 290 -20.04 -9.35 0.85
N SER A 291 -20.40 -10.48 0.24
CA SER A 291 -20.05 -11.84 0.70
C SER A 291 -18.60 -12.23 0.44
N ALA A 292 -17.89 -11.53 -0.46
CA ALA A 292 -16.51 -11.82 -0.83
C ALA A 292 -15.80 -10.51 -1.19
N PHE A 293 -14.68 -10.21 -0.53
CA PHE A 293 -13.99 -8.91 -0.60
C PHE A 293 -14.75 -7.77 0.10
N HIS A 294 -15.41 -8.05 1.22
CA HIS A 294 -16.29 -7.11 1.94
C HIS A 294 -15.68 -5.73 2.21
N GLN A 295 -14.39 -5.65 2.58
CA GLN A 295 -13.71 -4.36 2.82
C GLN A 295 -13.60 -3.53 1.54
N TYR A 296 -13.19 -4.17 0.44
CA TYR A 296 -13.06 -3.52 -0.85
C TYR A 296 -14.41 -3.18 -1.48
N TRP A 297 -15.43 -4.01 -1.27
CA TRP A 297 -16.81 -3.69 -1.61
C TRP A 297 -17.25 -2.40 -0.90
N ALA A 298 -17.04 -2.28 0.41
CA ALA A 298 -17.38 -1.08 1.17
C ALA A 298 -16.63 0.17 0.68
N MET A 299 -15.38 0.01 0.25
CA MET A 299 -14.62 1.09 -0.38
C MET A 299 -15.25 1.54 -1.70
N THR A 300 -15.57 0.61 -2.59
CA THR A 300 -16.22 0.94 -3.86
C THR A 300 -17.59 1.59 -3.63
N GLN A 301 -18.37 1.13 -2.64
CA GLN A 301 -19.63 1.78 -2.25
C GLN A 301 -19.43 3.23 -1.81
N ASN A 302 -18.46 3.51 -0.94
CA ASN A 302 -18.16 4.89 -0.56
C ASN A 302 -17.75 5.76 -1.76
N ASN A 303 -17.01 5.22 -2.73
CA ASN A 303 -16.60 5.98 -3.91
C ASN A 303 -17.79 6.26 -4.85
N LEU A 304 -18.71 5.31 -5.01
CA LEU A 304 -19.98 5.53 -5.70
C LEU A 304 -20.81 6.60 -5.00
N GLY A 305 -20.89 6.57 -3.67
CA GLY A 305 -21.55 7.62 -2.89
C GLY A 305 -20.99 9.00 -3.21
N ALA A 306 -19.66 9.13 -3.29
CA ALA A 306 -18.99 10.39 -3.65
C ALA A 306 -19.28 10.82 -5.08
N ALA A 307 -19.31 9.88 -6.03
CA ALA A 307 -19.64 10.14 -7.42
C ALA A 307 -21.08 10.63 -7.58
N TYR A 308 -22.06 9.92 -7.00
CA TYR A 308 -23.47 10.28 -7.05
C TYR A 308 -23.77 11.62 -6.35
N ASN A 309 -23.10 11.91 -5.24
CA ASN A 309 -23.24 13.22 -4.58
C ASN A 309 -22.70 14.39 -5.45
N LYS A 310 -21.78 14.12 -6.38
CA LYS A 310 -21.26 15.11 -7.35
C LYS A 310 -21.97 15.08 -8.70
N ARG A 311 -22.78 14.05 -8.97
CA ARG A 311 -23.37 13.77 -10.28
C ARG A 311 -24.28 14.91 -10.76
N ILE A 312 -24.08 15.28 -12.02
CA ILE A 312 -24.76 16.39 -12.71
C ILE A 312 -25.95 15.88 -13.52
N LYS A 313 -25.83 14.73 -14.18
CA LYS A 313 -26.91 14.14 -14.98
C LYS A 313 -27.98 13.50 -14.09
N GLY A 314 -29.23 13.52 -14.58
CA GLY A 314 -30.38 12.97 -13.89
C GLY A 314 -30.95 13.90 -12.83
N ASP A 315 -31.90 13.40 -12.05
CA ASP A 315 -32.52 14.17 -10.97
C ASP A 315 -31.56 14.34 -9.79
N ARG A 316 -31.36 15.59 -9.35
CA ARG A 316 -30.41 15.93 -8.29
C ARG A 316 -30.83 15.32 -6.95
N ALA A 317 -32.12 15.27 -6.64
CA ALA A 317 -32.60 14.73 -5.37
C ALA A 317 -32.40 13.22 -5.33
N GLU A 318 -32.72 12.49 -6.41
CA GLU A 318 -32.47 11.05 -6.50
C GLU A 318 -30.97 10.71 -6.44
N ASN A 319 -30.13 11.51 -7.08
CA ASN A 319 -28.68 11.31 -7.02
C ASN A 319 -28.16 11.41 -5.57
N ILE A 320 -28.70 12.32 -4.76
CA ILE A 320 -28.28 12.46 -3.36
C ILE A 320 -28.82 11.31 -2.49
N GLU A 321 -30.06 10.86 -2.69
CA GLU A 321 -30.56 9.67 -1.98
C GLU A 321 -29.72 8.43 -2.32
N GLN A 322 -29.34 8.27 -3.59
CA GLN A 322 -28.47 7.18 -4.02
C GLN A 322 -27.08 7.29 -3.37
N ALA A 323 -26.53 8.50 -3.24
CA ALA A 323 -25.27 8.72 -2.54
C ALA A 323 -25.36 8.30 -1.06
N ILE A 324 -26.42 8.71 -0.36
CA ILE A 324 -26.69 8.35 1.04
C ILE A 324 -26.76 6.83 1.18
N ALA A 325 -27.53 6.15 0.32
CA ALA A 325 -27.66 4.69 0.32
C ALA A 325 -26.29 4.00 0.17
N TYR A 326 -25.45 4.48 -0.76
CA TYR A 326 -24.11 3.92 -0.95
C TYR A 326 -23.18 4.12 0.26
N TYR A 327 -23.23 5.29 0.92
CA TYR A 327 -22.48 5.50 2.16
C TYR A 327 -22.99 4.61 3.29
N GLN A 328 -24.31 4.44 3.42
CA GLN A 328 -24.90 3.54 4.42
C GLN A 328 -24.46 2.08 4.19
N HIS A 329 -24.45 1.62 2.94
CA HIS A 329 -23.89 0.31 2.58
C HIS A 329 -22.41 0.17 2.97
N ALA A 330 -21.60 1.20 2.72
CA ALA A 330 -20.20 1.18 3.17
C ALA A 330 -20.06 1.08 4.69
N LEU A 331 -20.95 1.74 5.46
CA LEU A 331 -21.00 1.70 6.94
C LEU A 331 -21.53 0.36 7.51
N GLU A 332 -22.08 -0.53 6.68
CA GLU A 332 -22.40 -1.90 7.11
C GLU A 332 -21.12 -2.68 7.44
N ILE A 333 -20.02 -2.41 6.73
CA ILE A 333 -18.71 -3.06 6.93
C ILE A 333 -17.75 -2.15 7.71
N ARG A 334 -17.67 -0.88 7.34
CA ARG A 334 -16.80 0.10 8.02
C ARG A 334 -17.42 0.45 9.36
N LYS A 335 -17.00 -0.23 10.42
CA LYS A 335 -17.41 0.05 11.81
C LYS A 335 -16.30 0.80 12.52
N LYS A 336 -16.65 1.73 13.43
CA LYS A 336 -15.68 2.48 14.24
C LYS A 336 -14.65 1.57 14.95
N SER A 337 -15.08 0.41 15.44
CA SER A 337 -14.24 -0.54 16.17
C SER A 337 -13.25 -1.33 15.29
N ALA A 338 -13.53 -1.46 14.00
CA ALA A 338 -12.73 -2.29 13.08
C ALA A 338 -11.94 -1.44 12.07
N PHE A 339 -12.55 -0.36 11.58
CA PHE A 339 -12.04 0.51 10.53
C PHE A 339 -12.30 1.98 10.92
N PRO A 340 -11.69 2.48 12.02
CA PRO A 340 -12.03 3.80 12.58
C PRO A 340 -11.84 4.93 11.56
N GLN A 341 -10.73 4.93 10.81
CA GLN A 341 -10.41 5.99 9.85
C GLN A 341 -11.36 5.96 8.65
N GLU A 342 -11.61 4.78 8.08
CA GLU A 342 -12.51 4.63 6.94
C GLU A 342 -13.95 4.90 7.32
N TRP A 343 -14.37 4.50 8.52
CA TRP A 343 -15.68 4.83 9.08
C TRP A 343 -15.83 6.35 9.20
N ALA A 344 -14.86 7.05 9.80
CA ALA A 344 -14.91 8.51 9.95
C ALA A 344 -14.93 9.24 8.61
N ARG A 345 -14.14 8.79 7.62
CA ARG A 345 -14.20 9.32 6.25
C ARG A 345 -15.59 9.12 5.62
N THR A 346 -16.18 7.93 5.74
CA THR A 346 -17.53 7.68 5.22
C THR A 346 -18.56 8.54 5.96
N GLN A 347 -18.44 8.74 7.27
CA GLN A 347 -19.32 9.61 8.06
C GLN A 347 -19.22 11.07 7.62
N ASN A 348 -18.02 11.60 7.38
CA ASN A 348 -17.85 12.95 6.85
C ASN A 348 -18.55 13.11 5.48
N ASN A 349 -18.39 12.12 4.60
CA ASN A 349 -19.02 12.12 3.28
C ASN A 349 -20.55 12.03 3.36
N LEU A 350 -21.06 11.22 4.29
CA LEU A 350 -22.48 11.12 4.59
C LEU A 350 -23.04 12.44 5.13
N GLY A 351 -22.28 13.15 5.97
CA GLY A 351 -22.64 14.49 6.45
C GLY A 351 -22.78 15.51 5.31
N ILE A 352 -21.87 15.48 4.33
CA ILE A 352 -21.97 16.31 3.12
C ILE A 352 -23.22 15.94 2.30
N ALA A 353 -23.56 14.66 2.19
CA ALA A 353 -24.74 14.22 1.46
C ALA A 353 -26.04 14.67 2.15
N TYR A 354 -26.14 14.53 3.48
CA TYR A 354 -27.28 15.03 4.24
C TYR A 354 -27.39 16.56 4.19
N LYS A 355 -26.27 17.29 4.25
CA LYS A 355 -26.24 18.74 4.03
C LYS A 355 -26.87 19.13 2.69
N ASN A 356 -26.60 18.36 1.64
CA ASN A 356 -27.10 18.64 0.29
C ASN A 356 -28.51 18.09 0.03
N ARG A 357 -29.06 17.28 0.95
CA ARG A 357 -30.27 16.48 0.72
C ARG A 357 -31.49 17.38 0.53
N ILE A 358 -32.20 17.13 -0.58
CA ILE A 358 -33.37 17.93 -1.01
C ILE A 358 -34.67 17.33 -0.49
N LYS A 359 -34.74 16.00 -0.36
CA LYS A 359 -35.92 15.28 0.13
C LYS A 359 -35.92 15.18 1.66
N GLY A 360 -37.10 14.91 2.22
CA GLY A 360 -37.29 14.71 3.66
C GLY A 360 -37.50 16.01 4.43
N ASP A 361 -37.59 15.89 5.74
CA ASP A 361 -37.73 17.05 6.63
C ASP A 361 -36.38 17.79 6.78
N ILE A 362 -36.43 19.12 6.76
CA ILE A 362 -35.22 19.95 6.83
C ILE A 362 -34.52 19.81 8.18
N ALA A 363 -35.27 19.74 9.28
CA ALA A 363 -34.68 19.60 10.61
C ALA A 363 -34.01 18.23 10.76
N GLU A 364 -34.63 17.16 10.25
CA GLU A 364 -34.02 15.83 10.19
C GLU A 364 -32.71 15.86 9.39
N ASN A 365 -32.70 16.48 8.21
CA ASN A 365 -31.49 16.56 7.37
C ASN A 365 -30.35 17.31 8.08
N ILE A 366 -30.66 18.41 8.79
CA ILE A 366 -29.69 19.15 9.60
C ILE A 366 -29.13 18.28 10.72
N GLU A 367 -30.01 17.58 11.46
CA GLU A 367 -29.60 16.69 12.56
C GLU A 367 -28.71 15.55 12.08
N GLN A 368 -29.06 14.90 10.97
CA GLN A 368 -28.29 13.81 10.38
C GLN A 368 -26.92 14.28 9.90
N ALA A 369 -26.85 15.45 9.24
CA ALA A 369 -25.59 16.02 8.79
C ALA A 369 -24.65 16.35 9.97
N ILE A 370 -25.16 17.02 11.01
CA ILE A 370 -24.39 17.34 12.22
C ILE A 370 -23.92 16.06 12.91
N THR A 371 -24.79 15.06 13.03
CA THR A 371 -24.46 13.77 13.66
C THR A 371 -23.35 13.06 12.91
N ALA A 372 -23.43 13.01 11.58
CA ALA A 372 -22.41 12.38 10.75
C ALA A 372 -21.05 13.11 10.84
N TYR A 373 -21.03 14.45 10.85
CA TYR A 373 -19.80 15.20 11.07
C TYR A 373 -19.22 14.97 12.48
N LYS A 374 -20.05 15.01 13.53
CA LYS A 374 -19.61 14.73 14.90
C LYS A 374 -19.06 13.31 15.04
N ASN A 375 -19.66 12.33 14.36
CA ASN A 375 -19.14 10.97 14.30
C ASN A 375 -17.74 10.92 13.69
N ALA A 376 -17.52 11.59 12.56
CA ALA A 376 -16.19 11.67 11.93
C ALA A 376 -15.15 12.32 12.86
N LEU A 377 -15.51 13.40 13.56
CA LEU A 377 -14.63 14.10 14.51
C LEU A 377 -14.29 13.30 15.78
N GLN A 378 -14.92 12.14 16.02
CA GLN A 378 -14.46 11.22 17.07
C GLN A 378 -13.12 10.56 16.73
N ILE A 379 -12.74 10.54 15.45
CA ILE A 379 -11.50 9.94 14.94
C ILE A 379 -10.59 11.02 14.34
N HIS A 380 -11.16 11.95 13.57
CA HIS A 380 -10.43 13.08 13.00
C HIS A 380 -10.20 14.14 14.08
N THR A 381 -9.02 14.11 14.71
CA THR A 381 -8.64 15.07 15.76
C THR A 381 -7.39 15.85 15.32
N PRO A 382 -7.08 17.00 15.95
CA PRO A 382 -5.86 17.75 15.64
C PRO A 382 -4.59 16.89 15.78
N ASP A 383 -4.54 16.04 16.81
CA ASP A 383 -3.40 15.16 17.07
C ASP A 383 -3.43 13.86 16.24
N ASN A 384 -4.57 13.51 15.64
CA ASN A 384 -4.75 12.29 14.85
C ASN A 384 -5.55 12.58 13.58
N LEU A 385 -4.84 12.59 12.43
CA LEU A 385 -5.35 13.01 11.12
C LEU A 385 -5.70 14.52 11.05
N PRO A 386 -4.73 15.44 11.29
CA PRO A 386 -4.97 16.88 11.33
C PRO A 386 -5.63 17.42 10.05
N LEU A 387 -5.19 16.96 8.88
CA LEU A 387 -5.77 17.41 7.60
C LEU A 387 -7.24 16.99 7.42
N ASP A 388 -7.61 15.81 7.91
CA ASP A 388 -9.00 15.34 7.86
C ASP A 388 -9.85 16.02 8.95
N CYS A 389 -9.25 16.30 10.11
CA CYS A 389 -9.86 17.10 11.17
C CYS A 389 -10.21 18.50 10.66
N LEU A 390 -9.23 19.22 10.10
CA LEU A 390 -9.40 20.52 9.45
C LEU A 390 -10.58 20.51 8.48
N LYS A 391 -10.63 19.53 7.56
CA LYS A 391 -11.69 19.43 6.55
C LYS A 391 -13.05 19.18 7.18
N THR A 392 -13.17 18.18 8.06
CA THR A 392 -14.45 17.80 8.69
C THR A 392 -14.96 18.89 9.63
N ALA A 393 -14.10 19.46 10.46
CA ALA A 393 -14.44 20.52 11.40
C ALA A 393 -14.87 21.80 10.67
N ARG A 394 -14.20 22.15 9.56
CA ARG A 394 -14.63 23.24 8.69
C ARG A 394 -15.98 22.97 8.01
N ASN A 395 -16.21 21.73 7.56
CA ASN A 395 -17.52 21.37 6.98
C ASN A 395 -18.65 21.51 8.00
N LEU A 396 -18.43 21.05 9.23
CA LEU A 396 -19.36 21.24 10.34
C LEU A 396 -19.58 22.71 10.64
N GLY A 397 -18.50 23.49 10.76
CA GLY A 397 -18.55 24.92 11.05
C GLY A 397 -19.35 25.70 10.00
N ASN A 398 -19.04 25.50 8.73
CA ASN A 398 -19.77 26.11 7.61
C ASN A 398 -21.24 25.72 7.60
N PHE A 399 -21.55 24.44 7.81
CA PHE A 399 -22.93 23.98 7.80
C PHE A 399 -23.73 24.50 9.01
N ALA A 400 -23.12 24.55 10.19
CA ALA A 400 -23.73 25.13 11.38
C ALA A 400 -23.98 26.63 11.20
N LEU A 401 -23.05 27.35 10.58
CA LEU A 401 -23.18 28.77 10.25
C LEU A 401 -24.36 29.01 9.30
N GLU A 402 -24.47 28.25 8.21
CA GLU A 402 -25.58 28.31 7.24
C GLU A 402 -26.95 28.08 7.91
N ASN A 403 -27.00 27.32 9.01
CA ASN A 403 -28.21 27.00 9.75
C ASN A 403 -28.38 27.82 11.05
N ASN A 404 -27.67 28.94 11.20
CA ASN A 404 -27.73 29.84 12.35
C ASN A 404 -27.41 29.19 13.72
N ASN A 405 -26.68 28.07 13.73
CA ASN A 405 -26.18 27.45 14.94
C ASN A 405 -24.78 28.00 15.26
N TRP A 406 -24.74 29.26 15.73
CA TRP A 406 -23.51 30.03 15.94
C TRP A 406 -22.52 29.34 16.89
N GLN A 407 -23.04 28.72 17.95
CA GLN A 407 -22.23 28.00 18.93
C GLN A 407 -21.48 26.84 18.29
N LEU A 408 -22.20 25.99 17.54
CA LEU A 408 -21.59 24.86 16.84
C LEU A 408 -20.68 25.31 15.69
N ALA A 409 -20.97 26.45 15.06
CA ALA A 409 -20.10 27.04 14.05
C ALA A 409 -18.74 27.43 14.64
N ILE A 410 -18.74 28.13 15.78
CA ILE A 410 -17.53 28.50 16.52
C ILE A 410 -16.74 27.27 16.93
N GLU A 411 -17.41 26.24 17.48
CA GLU A 411 -16.76 24.97 17.85
C GLU A 411 -16.07 24.30 16.66
N GLY A 412 -16.78 24.20 15.52
CA GLY A 412 -16.25 23.62 14.29
C GLY A 412 -15.03 24.40 13.76
N TYR A 413 -15.10 25.74 13.74
CA TYR A 413 -13.96 26.55 13.29
C TYR A 413 -12.79 26.54 14.25
N ALA A 414 -13.03 26.57 15.57
CA ALA A 414 -11.97 26.49 16.56
C ALA A 414 -11.19 25.18 16.44
N LEU A 415 -11.90 24.06 16.28
CA LEU A 415 -11.28 22.76 16.06
C LEU A 415 -10.52 22.69 14.73
N ALA A 416 -11.07 23.29 13.67
CA ALA A 416 -10.41 23.39 12.38
C ALA A 416 -9.12 24.24 12.43
N ILE A 417 -9.08 25.28 13.26
CA ILE A 417 -7.88 26.12 13.46
C ILE A 417 -6.81 25.40 14.29
N GLN A 418 -7.24 24.54 15.22
CA GLN A 418 -6.33 23.76 16.06
C GLN A 418 -5.61 22.65 15.28
N ALA A 419 -6.29 22.07 14.28
CA ALA A 419 -5.77 21.02 13.41
C ALA A 419 -4.85 21.58 12.32
#